data_AF-A0A1G9PJF9-F1
#
_entry.id   AF-A0A1G9PJF9-F1
#
_cell.length_a   1.000
_cell.length_b   1.000
_cell.length_c   1.000
_cell.angle_alpha   90.00
_cell.angle_beta   90.00
_cell.angle_gamma   90.00
#
_symmetry.space_group_name_H-M   'P 1'
#
loop_
_entity.id
_entity.type
_entity.pdbx_description
1 polymer ?
#
loop_
_entity_poly.entity_id
_entity_poly.type
_entity_poly.pdbx_seq_one_letter_code
_entity_poly.pdbx_strand_id
1 'polypeptide(L)'
;MNPQPIGDQTWERIRAEFTLPALEQVHRRLSELMEDPEPVMQQLVRVFIDDGTFCPGFQFLPGGQLRPSVIELFQRALELQIPHNYFTVWMVTPSRDLAGARPVDRLKGEPAPLLRALESYRWR
;
A
#
# COMPACT_ATOMS: atom_id res chain seq x y z
N MET A 1 1.53 -21.44 7.26
CA MET A 1 1.85 -21.89 5.90
C MET A 1 3.00 -21.03 5.38
N ASN A 2 3.73 -21.47 4.36
CA ASN A 2 4.73 -20.60 3.73
C ASN A 2 3.99 -19.54 2.89
N PRO A 3 4.42 -18.27 2.92
CA PRO A 3 3.81 -17.23 2.10
C PRO A 3 3.89 -17.61 0.62
N GLN A 4 2.77 -17.56 -0.10
CA GLN A 4 2.80 -17.79 -1.55
C GLN A 4 3.55 -16.65 -2.24
N PRO A 5 4.47 -16.93 -3.19
CA PRO A 5 5.15 -15.88 -3.93
C PRO A 5 4.14 -15.04 -4.73
N ILE A 6 4.34 -13.73 -4.74
CA ILE A 6 3.53 -12.80 -5.52
C ILE A 6 4.11 -12.77 -6.93
N GLY A 7 3.33 -13.16 -7.94
CA GLY A 7 3.79 -13.25 -9.31
C GLY A 7 3.90 -11.89 -10.02
N ASP A 8 4.75 -11.82 -11.04
CA ASP A 8 5.06 -10.60 -11.80
C ASP A 8 3.82 -9.94 -12.41
N GLN A 9 2.89 -10.75 -12.92
CA GLN A 9 1.62 -10.26 -13.48
C GLN A 9 0.81 -9.44 -12.46
N THR A 10 0.90 -9.77 -11.16
CA THR A 10 0.25 -8.98 -10.11
C THR A 10 0.90 -7.59 -10.01
N TRP A 11 2.23 -7.52 -10.05
CA TRP A 11 2.95 -6.25 -10.00
C TRP A 11 2.74 -5.38 -11.25
N GLU A 12 2.69 -6.00 -12.43
CA GLU A 12 2.35 -5.32 -13.68
C GLU A 12 0.97 -4.67 -13.61
N ARG A 13 -0.04 -5.40 -13.10
CA ARG A 13 -1.39 -4.86 -12.91
C ARG A 13 -1.42 -3.69 -11.93
N ILE A 14 -0.73 -3.81 -10.79
CA ILE A 14 -0.65 -2.72 -9.80
C ILE A 14 0.02 -1.49 -10.42
N ARG A 15 1.11 -1.69 -11.19
CA ARG A 15 1.81 -0.61 -11.88
C ARG A 15 0.90 0.09 -12.90
N ALA A 16 0.12 -0.67 -13.67
CA ALA A 16 -0.78 -0.12 -14.68
C ALA A 16 -1.94 0.68 -14.08
N GLU A 17 -2.52 0.22 -12.97
CA GLU A 17 -3.69 0.87 -12.37
C GLU A 17 -3.35 1.98 -11.38
N PHE A 18 -2.36 1.75 -10.51
CA PHE A 18 -2.06 2.63 -9.38
C PHE A 18 -0.74 3.34 -9.48
N THR A 19 0.06 3.07 -10.53
CA THR A 19 1.48 3.43 -10.61
C THR A 19 2.33 2.75 -9.53
N LEU A 20 3.61 2.60 -9.82
CA LEU A 20 4.58 2.03 -8.88
C LEU A 20 5.94 2.77 -9.03
N PRO A 21 6.00 4.08 -8.71
CA PRO A 21 7.24 4.86 -8.80
C PRO A 21 8.35 4.27 -7.92
N ALA A 22 9.59 4.40 -8.37
CA ALA A 22 10.76 4.02 -7.57
C ALA A 22 10.90 4.94 -6.35
N LEU A 23 11.45 4.43 -5.25
CA LEU A 23 11.63 5.18 -4.00
C LEU A 23 12.38 6.50 -4.23
N GLU A 24 13.44 6.49 -5.04
CA GLU A 24 14.22 7.68 -5.40
C GLU A 24 13.39 8.75 -6.12
N GLN A 25 12.45 8.33 -6.97
CA GLN A 25 11.56 9.26 -7.67
C GLN A 25 10.58 9.91 -6.71
N VAL A 26 10.06 9.14 -5.75
CA VAL A 26 9.19 9.64 -4.68
C VAL A 26 9.95 10.62 -3.79
N HIS A 27 11.16 10.24 -3.34
CA HIS A 27 12.01 11.09 -2.51
C HIS A 27 12.24 12.44 -3.17
N ARG A 28 12.78 12.44 -4.40
CA ARG A 28 13.01 13.67 -5.17
C ARG A 28 11.74 14.52 -5.28
N ARG A 29 10.60 13.90 -5.59
CA ARG A 29 9.34 14.62 -5.74
C ARG A 29 8.85 15.24 -4.43
N LEU A 30 9.04 14.56 -3.30
CA LEU A 30 8.69 15.11 -1.99
C LEU A 30 9.62 16.27 -1.62
N SER A 31 10.93 16.16 -1.88
CA SER A 31 11.89 17.26 -1.65
C SER A 31 11.56 18.53 -2.44
N GLU A 32 10.89 18.41 -3.60
CA GLU A 32 10.40 19.57 -4.37
C GLU A 32 9.15 20.22 -3.76
N LEU A 33 8.38 19.47 -2.97
CA LEU A 33 7.07 19.87 -2.45
C LEU A 33 7.11 20.33 -0.98
N MET A 34 8.13 19.91 -0.22
CA MET A 34 8.29 20.25 1.19
C MET A 34 9.77 20.34 1.59
N GLU A 35 10.05 21.15 2.60
CA GLU A 35 11.41 21.40 3.10
C GLU A 35 12.07 20.16 3.71
N ASP A 36 11.31 19.35 4.45
CA ASP A 36 11.76 18.10 5.05
C ASP A 36 10.85 16.93 4.65
N PRO A 37 11.27 16.05 3.72
CA PRO A 37 10.49 14.89 3.29
C PRO A 37 10.63 13.68 4.23
N GLU A 38 11.58 13.66 5.16
CA GLU A 38 11.93 12.46 5.93
C GLU A 38 10.77 11.89 6.77
N PRO A 39 9.96 12.71 7.46
CA PRO A 39 8.80 12.18 8.20
C PRO A 39 7.80 11.44 7.31
N VAL A 40 7.65 11.86 6.05
CA VAL A 40 6.78 11.20 5.07
C VAL A 40 7.45 9.93 4.54
N MET A 41 8.76 10.01 4.23
CA MET A 41 9.55 8.88 3.72
C MET A 41 9.52 7.68 4.68
N GLN A 42 9.54 7.92 5.99
CA GLN A 42 9.50 6.89 7.03
C GLN A 42 8.15 6.15 7.12
N GLN A 43 7.07 6.76 6.62
CA GLN A 43 5.71 6.21 6.68
C GLN A 43 5.29 5.49 5.38
N LEU A 44 6.15 5.48 4.36
CA LEU A 44 5.81 4.92 3.06
C LEU A 44 5.58 3.41 3.11
N VAL A 45 4.52 2.99 2.42
CA VAL A 45 4.40 1.60 1.97
C VAL A 45 5.41 1.40 0.86
N ARG A 46 6.30 0.42 1.06
CA ARG A 46 7.39 0.08 0.13
C ARG A 46 7.27 -1.36 -0.35
N VAL A 47 7.20 -1.56 -1.65
CA VAL A 47 7.21 -2.88 -2.28
C VAL A 47 8.61 -3.18 -2.77
N PHE A 48 9.08 -4.39 -2.48
CA PHE A 48 10.36 -4.91 -2.91
C PHE A 48 10.14 -5.89 -4.06
N ILE A 49 10.65 -5.55 -5.25
CA ILE A 49 10.53 -6.38 -6.47
C ILE A 49 11.93 -6.51 -7.04
N ASP A 50 12.42 -7.74 -7.13
CA ASP A 50 13.83 -8.02 -7.42
C ASP A 50 14.75 -7.17 -6.52
N ASP A 51 15.65 -6.38 -7.12
CA ASP A 51 16.56 -5.47 -6.42
C ASP A 51 15.99 -4.05 -6.24
N GLY A 52 14.74 -3.82 -6.66
CA GLY A 52 14.10 -2.50 -6.65
C GLY A 52 13.17 -2.27 -5.46
N THR A 53 13.15 -1.02 -4.97
CA THR A 53 12.15 -0.55 -4.00
C THR A 53 11.20 0.46 -4.63
N PHE A 54 9.91 0.19 -4.55
CA PHE A 54 8.86 0.99 -5.18
C PHE A 54 7.76 1.38 -4.20
N CYS A 55 7.03 2.45 -4.50
CA CYS A 55 5.98 2.96 -3.65
C CYS A 55 4.63 2.84 -4.38
N PRO A 56 3.64 2.07 -3.87
CA PRO A 56 2.32 1.99 -4.50
C PRO A 56 1.63 3.34 -4.56
N GLY A 57 1.18 3.77 -5.74
CA GLY A 57 0.69 5.14 -5.90
C GLY A 57 -0.64 5.44 -5.20
N PHE A 58 -1.44 4.43 -4.85
CA PHE A 58 -2.70 4.61 -4.09
C PHE A 58 -2.49 5.23 -2.69
N GLN A 59 -1.26 5.18 -2.16
CA GLN A 59 -0.91 5.75 -0.87
C GLN A 59 -0.84 7.28 -0.90
N PHE A 60 -0.76 7.90 -2.09
CA PHE A 60 -0.64 9.35 -2.22
C PHE A 60 -1.99 10.03 -2.50
N LEU A 61 -2.13 11.25 -2.02
CA LEU A 61 -3.14 12.23 -2.42
C LEU A 61 -2.60 13.11 -3.57
N PRO A 62 -3.49 13.76 -4.35
CA PRO A 62 -3.07 14.82 -5.27
C PRO A 62 -2.38 15.94 -4.47
N GLY A 63 -1.06 16.07 -4.61
CA GLY A 63 -0.24 16.97 -3.79
C GLY A 63 0.92 16.29 -3.05
N GLY A 64 1.03 14.96 -3.12
CA GLY A 64 2.16 14.21 -2.58
C GLY A 64 2.03 13.84 -1.10
N GLN A 65 1.01 14.35 -0.39
CA GLN A 65 0.71 13.91 0.96
C GLN A 65 0.26 12.44 0.97
N LEU A 66 0.53 11.74 2.07
CA LEU A 66 0.03 10.39 2.27
C LEU A 66 -1.46 10.40 2.62
N ARG A 67 -2.17 9.41 2.09
CA ARG A 67 -3.58 9.19 2.37
C ARG A 67 -3.73 8.64 3.78
N PRO A 68 -4.39 9.35 4.71
CA PRO A 68 -4.47 8.95 6.12
C PRO A 68 -5.00 7.53 6.32
N SER A 69 -6.05 7.15 5.58
CA SER A 69 -6.65 5.81 5.66
C SER A 69 -5.68 4.69 5.24
N VAL A 70 -4.77 4.95 4.30
CA VAL A 70 -3.74 3.95 3.92
C VAL A 70 -2.69 3.84 5.01
N ILE A 71 -2.31 4.96 5.64
CA ILE A 71 -1.33 4.95 6.74
C ILE A 71 -1.88 4.24 7.98
N GLU A 72 -3.13 4.51 8.34
CA GLU A 72 -3.81 3.82 9.44
C GLU A 72 -3.88 2.29 9.20
N LEU A 73 -4.30 1.88 8.00
CA LEU A 73 -4.33 0.47 7.63
C LEU A 73 -2.93 -0.15 7.62
N PHE A 74 -1.93 0.59 7.14
CA PHE A 74 -0.57 0.09 7.06
C PHE A 74 0.08 -0.06 8.44
N GLN A 75 -0.14 0.89 9.35
CA GLN A 75 0.26 0.77 10.76
C GLN A 75 -0.34 -0.48 11.38
N ARG A 76 -1.65 -0.70 11.19
CA ARG A 76 -2.31 -1.93 11.65
C ARG A 76 -1.73 -3.19 11.01
N ALA A 77 -1.37 -3.12 9.73
CA ALA A 77 -0.74 -4.23 9.01
C ALA A 77 0.63 -4.60 9.62
N LEU A 78 1.44 -3.60 9.99
CA LEU A 78 2.72 -3.81 10.66
C LEU A 78 2.55 -4.47 12.03
N GLU A 79 1.55 -4.06 12.82
CA GLU A 79 1.20 -4.71 14.10
C GLU A 79 0.81 -6.19 13.91
N LEU A 80 0.10 -6.48 12.83
CA LEU A 80 -0.29 -7.85 12.42
C LEU A 80 0.84 -8.61 11.71
N GLN A 81 2.03 -8.01 11.63
CA GLN A 81 3.23 -8.55 10.96
C GLN A 81 3.01 -8.84 9.47
N ILE A 82 2.09 -8.15 8.80
CA ILE A 82 1.84 -8.30 7.37
C ILE A 82 2.96 -7.57 6.61
N PRO A 83 3.75 -8.26 5.77
CA PRO A 83 4.81 -7.61 5.02
C PRO A 83 4.25 -6.62 3.99
N HIS A 84 5.03 -5.61 3.65
CA HIS A 84 4.59 -4.52 2.78
C HIS A 84 4.07 -5.00 1.42
N ASN A 85 4.72 -6.00 0.83
CA ASN A 85 4.30 -6.58 -0.45
C ASN A 85 2.91 -7.21 -0.34
N TYR A 86 2.64 -7.97 0.72
CA TYR A 86 1.34 -8.60 0.96
C TYR A 86 0.26 -7.58 1.31
N PHE A 87 0.60 -6.55 2.08
CA PHE A 87 -0.31 -5.43 2.32
C PHE A 87 -0.71 -4.77 1.00
N THR A 88 0.25 -4.51 0.11
CA THR A 88 0.00 -3.91 -1.20
C THR A 88 -0.91 -4.80 -2.07
N VAL A 89 -0.67 -6.11 -2.08
CA VAL A 89 -1.53 -7.05 -2.81
C VAL A 89 -2.93 -7.09 -2.21
N TRP A 90 -3.05 -7.15 -0.88
CA TRP A 90 -4.35 -7.11 -0.19
C TRP A 90 -5.14 -5.86 -0.57
N MET A 91 -4.48 -4.69 -0.60
CA MET A 91 -5.10 -3.41 -0.95
C MET A 91 -5.82 -3.45 -2.31
N VAL A 92 -5.29 -4.20 -3.28
CA VAL A 92 -5.82 -4.29 -4.65
C VAL A 92 -6.58 -5.58 -4.95
N THR A 93 -6.72 -6.47 -3.97
CA THR A 93 -7.39 -7.77 -4.14
C THR A 93 -8.84 -7.68 -3.69
N PRO A 94 -9.82 -8.14 -4.50
CA PRO A 94 -11.20 -8.24 -4.07
C PRO A 94 -11.34 -9.06 -2.78
N SER A 95 -12.01 -8.51 -1.77
CA SER A 95 -12.22 -9.20 -0.49
C SER A 95 -13.69 -9.58 -0.31
N ARG A 96 -13.94 -10.82 0.15
CA ARG A 96 -15.29 -11.27 0.52
C ARG A 96 -15.84 -10.45 1.69
N ASP A 97 -14.98 -10.08 2.63
CA ASP A 97 -15.33 -9.25 3.79
C ASP A 97 -15.72 -7.81 3.39
N LEU A 98 -15.40 -7.40 2.16
CA LEU A 98 -15.77 -6.13 1.55
C LEU A 98 -16.80 -6.29 0.43
N ALA A 99 -17.60 -7.36 0.47
CA ALA A 99 -18.63 -7.69 -0.52
C ALA A 99 -18.09 -7.73 -1.96
N GLY A 100 -16.87 -8.24 -2.15
CA GLY A 100 -16.20 -8.34 -3.44
C GLY A 100 -15.50 -7.06 -3.90
N ALA A 101 -15.56 -5.96 -3.14
CA ALA A 101 -14.78 -4.76 -3.42
C ALA A 101 -13.32 -4.93 -3.00
N ARG A 102 -12.42 -4.12 -3.57
CA ARG A 102 -11.02 -4.03 -3.12
C ARG A 102 -10.91 -2.97 -2.01
N PRO A 103 -9.98 -3.13 -1.06
CA PRO A 103 -9.74 -2.09 -0.04
C PRO A 103 -9.51 -0.69 -0.62
N VAL A 104 -8.74 -0.58 -1.71
CA VAL A 104 -8.49 0.70 -2.42
C VAL A 104 -9.76 1.42 -2.87
N ASP A 105 -10.82 0.68 -3.22
CA ASP A 105 -12.09 1.27 -3.70
C ASP A 105 -12.92 1.86 -2.55
N ARG A 106 -12.57 1.56 -1.29
CA ARG A 106 -13.32 1.93 -0.08
C ARG A 106 -12.63 2.97 0.78
N LEU A 107 -11.51 3.53 0.33
CA LEU A 107 -10.65 4.47 1.08
C LEU A 107 -11.31 5.79 1.50
N LYS A 108 -12.47 6.14 0.95
CA LYS A 108 -13.23 7.35 1.31
C LYS A 108 -14.33 7.10 2.36
N GLY A 109 -14.56 5.85 2.72
CA GLY A 109 -15.61 5.44 3.64
C GLY A 109 -15.14 5.32 5.09
N GLU A 110 -15.97 4.70 5.92
CA GLU A 110 -15.62 4.38 7.31
C GLU A 110 -14.41 3.42 7.36
N PRO A 111 -13.46 3.63 8.29
CA PRO A 111 -12.26 2.77 8.39
C PRO A 111 -12.56 1.40 9.01
N ALA A 112 -13.61 1.28 9.83
CA ALA A 112 -13.87 0.07 10.60
C ALA A 112 -14.07 -1.21 9.76
N PRO A 113 -14.80 -1.21 8.63
CA PRO A 113 -14.88 -2.38 7.74
C PRO A 113 -13.53 -2.77 7.14
N LEU A 114 -12.69 -1.79 6.79
CA LEU A 114 -11.36 -2.04 6.22
C LEU A 114 -10.41 -2.65 7.24
N LEU A 115 -10.41 -2.14 8.48
CA LEU A 115 -9.61 -2.69 9.57
C LEU A 115 -10.01 -4.13 9.89
N ARG A 116 -11.32 -4.43 9.98
CA ARG A 116 -11.79 -5.81 10.21
C ARG A 116 -11.39 -6.76 9.08
N ALA A 117 -11.49 -6.32 7.82
CA ALA A 117 -11.08 -7.11 6.66
C ALA A 117 -9.55 -7.30 6.57
N LEU A 118 -8.76 -6.41 7.18
CA LEU A 118 -7.32 -6.55 7.29
C LEU A 118 -6.96 -7.56 8.39
N GLU A 119 -7.66 -7.52 9.53
CA GLU A 119 -7.45 -8.45 10.65
C GLU A 119 -7.81 -9.90 10.29
N SER A 120 -8.74 -10.11 9.36
CA SER A 120 -9.08 -11.42 8.81
C SER A 120 -8.09 -11.90 7.74
N TYR A 121 -7.22 -11.03 7.23
CA TYR A 121 -6.33 -11.34 6.11
C TYR A 121 -5.22 -12.33 6.51
N ARG A 122 -5.26 -13.51 5.89
CA ARG A 122 -4.25 -14.56 6.09
C ARG A 122 -3.23 -14.51 4.96
N TRP A 123 -2.11 -13.85 5.22
CA TRP A 123 -0.96 -13.80 4.32
C TRP A 123 0.02 -14.98 4.52
N ARG A 124 -0.15 -15.74 5.61
CA ARG A 124 0.63 -16.92 6.01
C ARG A 124 -0.26 -18.04 6.53
#